data_AF-A0A832M5W2-F1
#
_entry.id   AF-A0A832M5W2-F1
#
_cell.length_a   1.000
_cell.length_b   1.000
_cell.length_c   1.000
_cell.angle_alpha   90.00
_cell.angle_beta   90.00
_cell.angle_gamma   90.00
#
_symmetry.space_group_name_H-M   'P 1'
#
loop_
_entity.id
_entity.type
_entity.pdbx_description
1 polymer ?
#
loop_
_entity_poly.entity_id
_entity_poly.type
_entity_poly.pdbx_seq_one_letter_code
_entity_poly.pdbx_strand_id
1 'polypeptide(L)'
;MIEPGLRSHRTPYVPRNQRKILCVFPKYSRSFGTFHHAYPLMRGVKAFMPPQGILVAAAYLPEEWEVRFVDENIQPARKRDYQWADVVIT
;
A
#
# COMPACT_ATOMS: atom_id res chain seq x y z
N MET A 1 30.95 1.51 -12.01
CA MET A 1 31.19 1.87 -10.60
C MET A 1 30.10 2.86 -10.22
N ILE A 2 29.03 2.39 -9.57
CA ILE A 2 27.86 3.22 -9.22
C ILE A 2 28.17 3.92 -7.87
N GLU A 3 27.89 5.21 -7.80
CA GLU A 3 28.26 6.10 -6.68
C GLU A 3 27.60 5.71 -5.34
N PRO A 4 28.33 5.81 -4.21
CA PRO A 4 27.78 5.61 -2.86
C PRO A 4 27.17 6.92 -2.36
N GLY A 5 25.97 7.27 -2.83
CA GLY A 5 25.52 8.67 -2.75
C GLY A 5 24.03 8.94 -2.56
N LEU A 6 23.23 8.01 -2.02
CA LEU A 6 21.92 8.37 -1.46
C LEU A 6 21.75 7.69 -0.12
N ARG A 7 22.41 8.23 0.92
CA ARG A 7 22.10 7.85 2.30
C ARG A 7 20.67 8.29 2.58
N SER A 8 19.76 7.33 2.48
CA SER A 8 18.38 7.48 2.93
C SER A 8 18.37 8.06 4.35
N HIS A 9 17.59 9.12 4.60
CA HIS A 9 17.34 9.69 5.93
C HIS A 9 16.49 8.74 6.81
N ARG A 10 16.73 7.44 6.69
CA ARG A 10 16.05 6.40 7.42
C ARG A 10 16.54 6.37 8.85
N THR A 11 15.61 6.16 9.77
CA THR A 11 15.94 5.85 11.15
C THR A 11 16.74 4.54 11.16
N PRO A 12 17.94 4.49 11.78
CA PRO A 12 18.73 3.27 11.86
C PRO A 12 17.95 2.18 12.61
N TYR A 13 17.52 1.16 11.88
CA TYR A 13 16.80 0.02 12.43
C TYR A 13 17.18 -1.24 11.67
N VAL A 14 17.63 -2.26 12.39
CA VAL A 14 17.95 -3.58 11.84
C VAL A 14 16.92 -4.57 12.37
N PRO A 15 16.05 -5.13 11.52
CA PRO A 15 15.04 -6.08 11.97
C PRO A 15 15.68 -7.39 12.43
N ARG A 16 15.24 -7.93 13.57
CA ARG A 16 15.68 -9.26 14.05
C ARG A 16 15.04 -10.42 13.30
N ASN A 17 13.87 -10.18 12.70
CA ASN A 17 13.10 -11.17 11.95
C ASN A 17 12.64 -10.56 10.63
N GLN A 18 12.51 -11.40 9.59
CA GLN A 18 11.79 -11.04 8.38
C GLN A 18 10.28 -11.22 8.57
N ARG A 19 9.50 -10.41 7.86
CA ARG A 19 8.04 -10.41 7.88
C ARG A 19 7.48 -10.24 6.49
N LYS A 20 6.33 -10.87 6.24
CA LYS A 20 5.46 -10.66 5.09
C LYS A 20 4.35 -9.69 5.47
N ILE A 21 4.38 -8.49 4.90
CA ILE A 21 3.45 -7.41 5.21
C ILE A 21 2.47 -7.25 4.07
N LEU A 22 1.18 -7.32 4.38
CA LEU A 22 0.12 -6.96 3.46
C LEU A 22 -0.45 -5.58 3.81
N CYS A 23 -0.21 -4.61 2.95
CA CYS A 23 -0.82 -3.29 3.02
C CYS A 23 -2.13 -3.29 2.22
N VAL A 24 -3.27 -3.08 2.88
CA VAL A 24 -4.60 -3.08 2.25
C VAL A 24 -5.21 -1.69 2.39
N PHE A 25 -5.39 -0.98 1.27
CA PHE A 25 -6.19 0.24 1.29
C PHE A 25 -7.67 -0.13 1.11
N PRO A 26 -8.52 0.11 2.13
CA PRO A 26 -9.90 -0.34 2.10
C PRO A 26 -10.72 0.44 1.07
N LYS A 27 -11.81 -0.19 0.65
CA LYS A 27 -12.77 0.45 -0.25
C LYS A 27 -13.40 1.67 0.40
N TYR A 28 -13.56 2.75 -0.38
CA TYR A 28 -14.22 3.95 0.12
C TYR A 28 -15.63 3.66 0.64
N SER A 29 -15.95 4.25 1.78
CA SER A 29 -17.35 4.41 2.19
C SER A 29 -18.04 5.39 1.23
N ARG A 30 -19.23 5.04 0.74
CA ARG A 30 -19.95 5.91 -0.21
C ARG A 30 -20.31 7.23 0.47
N SER A 31 -19.79 8.33 -0.08
CA SER A 31 -20.14 9.69 0.33
C SER A 31 -20.11 10.63 -0.87
N PHE A 32 -20.54 11.88 -0.68
CA PHE A 32 -20.37 12.92 -1.69
C PHE A 32 -18.89 13.11 -2.04
N GLY A 33 -18.00 13.16 -1.03
CA GLY A 33 -16.57 13.42 -1.21
C GLY A 33 -15.78 12.31 -1.92
N THR A 34 -16.36 11.12 -2.10
CA THR A 34 -15.71 10.02 -2.85
C THR A 34 -16.10 9.99 -4.32
N PHE A 35 -17.03 10.85 -4.76
CA PHE A 35 -17.45 11.02 -6.16
C PHE A 35 -17.83 9.72 -6.88
N HIS A 36 -18.34 8.73 -6.16
CA HIS A 36 -18.51 7.38 -6.68
C HIS A 36 -19.45 7.31 -7.91
N HIS A 37 -20.45 8.21 -7.98
CA HIS A 37 -21.36 8.34 -9.11
C HIS A 37 -20.75 9.04 -10.34
N ALA A 38 -19.62 9.73 -10.18
CA ALA A 38 -18.94 10.41 -11.28
C ALA A 38 -18.01 9.47 -12.07
N TYR A 39 -17.55 8.36 -11.48
CA TYR A 39 -16.60 7.46 -12.14
C TYR A 39 -17.12 6.88 -13.46
N PRO A 40 -18.40 6.47 -13.61
CA PRO A 40 -18.92 6.03 -14.91
C PRO A 40 -18.86 7.09 -16.02
N LEU A 41 -18.79 8.37 -15.66
CA LEU A 41 -18.67 9.49 -16.60
C LEU A 41 -17.21 9.72 -17.04
N MET A 42 -16.24 9.15 -16.32
CA MET A 42 -14.80 9.34 -16.53
C MET A 42 -14.15 8.01 -16.93
N ARG A 43 -13.82 7.86 -18.22
CA ARG A 43 -13.23 6.61 -18.73
C ARG A 43 -11.93 6.28 -17.98
N GLY A 44 -11.88 5.07 -17.41
CA GLY A 44 -10.68 4.53 -16.74
C GLY A 44 -10.54 4.91 -15.26
N VAL A 45 -11.41 5.75 -14.71
CA VAL A 45 -11.37 6.13 -13.29
C VAL A 45 -12.04 5.06 -12.43
N LYS A 46 -11.31 4.56 -11.44
CA LYS A 46 -11.79 3.55 -10.48
C LYS A 46 -11.61 3.97 -9.01
N ALA A 47 -10.78 4.99 -8.77
CA ALA A 47 -10.50 5.54 -7.45
C ALA A 47 -10.32 7.06 -7.56
N PHE A 48 -10.62 7.77 -6.46
CA PHE A 48 -10.59 9.23 -6.42
C PHE A 48 -9.18 9.78 -6.21
N MET A 49 -8.38 9.09 -5.40
CA MET A 49 -7.05 9.54 -5.00
C MET A 49 -6.14 8.35 -4.68
N PRO A 50 -4.83 8.47 -4.97
CA PRO A 50 -3.89 7.43 -4.60
C PRO A 50 -3.82 7.28 -3.07
N PRO A 51 -3.62 6.07 -2.56
CA PRO A 51 -3.56 5.79 -1.12
C PRO A 51 -2.20 6.18 -0.53
N GLN A 52 -1.89 7.48 -0.53
CA GLN A 52 -0.57 8.02 -0.25
C GLN A 52 -0.03 7.61 1.13
N GLY A 53 -0.86 7.65 2.18
CA GLY A 53 -0.41 7.35 3.54
C GLY A 53 0.15 5.93 3.69
N ILE A 54 -0.60 4.93 3.23
CA ILE A 54 -0.16 3.52 3.31
C ILE A 54 0.99 3.22 2.34
N LEU A 55 1.06 3.90 1.19
CA LEU A 55 2.21 3.77 0.28
C LEU A 55 3.50 4.30 0.92
N VAL A 56 3.43 5.41 1.65
CA VAL A 56 4.57 5.95 2.41
C VAL A 56 4.97 5.00 3.54
N ALA A 57 3.99 4.46 4.28
CA ALA A 57 4.25 3.45 5.30
C ALA A 57 4.94 2.21 4.71
N ALA A 58 4.41 1.69 3.60
CA ALA A 58 4.99 0.54 2.89
C ALA A 58 6.42 0.80 2.43
N ALA A 59 6.71 1.98 1.89
CA ALA A 59 8.05 2.38 1.47
C ALA A 59 9.03 2.56 2.64
N TYR A 60 8.53 2.86 3.84
CA TYR A 60 9.35 3.09 5.02
C TYR A 60 9.75 1.80 5.75
N LEU A 61 9.01 0.70 5.58
CA LEU A 61 9.30 -0.61 6.18
C LEU A 61 10.72 -1.12 5.84
N PRO A 62 11.35 -1.92 6.72
CA PRO A 62 12.69 -2.47 6.47
C PRO A 62 12.81 -3.11 5.08
N GLU A 63 13.93 -2.88 4.40
CA GLU A 63 14.15 -3.33 3.01
C GLU A 63 14.16 -4.85 2.89
N GLU A 64 14.48 -5.55 3.98
CA GLU A 64 14.52 -7.01 4.06
C GLU A 64 13.13 -7.63 4.22
N TRP A 65 12.07 -6.84 4.42
CA TRP A 65 10.70 -7.34 4.55
C TRP A 65 10.02 -7.45 3.19
N GLU A 66 9.25 -8.52 3.00
CA GLU A 66 8.42 -8.67 1.81
C GLU A 66 7.12 -7.88 2.00
N VAL A 67 6.83 -6.94 1.09
CA VAL A 67 5.62 -6.11 1.16
C VAL A 67 4.74 -6.34 -0.07
N ARG A 68 3.46 -6.61 0.16
CA ARG A 68 2.42 -6.61 -0.88
C ARG A 68 1.44 -5.48 -0.61
N PHE A 69 0.99 -4.82 -1.67
CA PHE A 69 0.01 -3.75 -1.60
C PHE A 69 -1.24 -4.12 -2.40
N VAL A 70 -2.42 -3.89 -1.80
CA VAL A 70 -3.73 -4.07 -2.44
C VAL A 70 -4.58 -2.83 -2.20
N ASP A 71 -5.08 -2.24 -3.28
CA ASP A 71 -6.11 -1.20 -3.23
C ASP A 71 -7.48 -1.81 -3.57
N GLU A 72 -8.36 -1.90 -2.59
CA GLU A 72 -9.71 -2.48 -2.75
C GLU A 72 -10.65 -1.63 -3.61
N ASN A 73 -10.27 -0.39 -3.94
CA ASN A 73 -10.97 0.44 -4.92
C ASN A 73 -10.63 0.01 -6.36
N ILE A 74 -9.50 -0.65 -6.57
CA ILE A 74 -9.08 -1.18 -7.87
C ILE A 74 -9.39 -2.66 -8.01
N GLN A 75 -9.04 -3.46 -6.99
CA GLN A 75 -9.25 -4.90 -6.96
C GLN A 75 -9.38 -5.41 -5.51
N PRO A 76 -10.25 -6.39 -5.24
CA PRO A 76 -10.41 -6.91 -3.88
C PRO A 76 -9.18 -7.67 -3.41
N ALA A 77 -8.86 -7.56 -2.12
CA ALA A 77 -7.93 -8.46 -1.46
C ALA A 77 -8.53 -9.88 -1.41
N ARG A 78 -7.71 -10.90 -1.66
CA ARG A 78 -8.15 -12.30 -1.73
C ARG A 78 -7.69 -13.05 -0.48
N LYS A 79 -8.39 -14.13 -0.15
CA LYS A 79 -8.04 -15.01 0.99
C LYS A 79 -6.57 -15.41 1.03
N ARG A 80 -5.96 -15.69 -0.13
CA ARG A 80 -4.54 -16.05 -0.27
C ARG A 80 -3.58 -14.92 0.13
N ASP A 81 -4.00 -13.67 -0.02
CA ASP A 81 -3.18 -12.51 0.32
C ASP A 81 -3.06 -12.42 1.84
N TYR A 82 -4.20 -12.60 2.54
CA TYR A 82 -4.25 -12.69 3.99
C TYR A 82 -3.51 -13.92 4.55
N GLN A 83 -3.66 -15.08 3.92
CA GLN A 83 -2.95 -16.30 4.35
C GLN A 83 -1.43 -16.23 4.17
N TRP A 84 -0.95 -15.40 3.24
CA TRP A 84 0.47 -15.18 3.00
C TRP A 84 1.10 -14.23 4.02
N ALA A 85 0.32 -13.33 4.62
CA ALA A 85 0.83 -12.24 5.45
C ALA A 85 1.03 -12.65 6.92
N ASP A 86 2.14 -12.21 7.51
CA ASP A 86 2.34 -12.24 8.96
C ASP A 86 1.61 -11.07 9.65
N VAL A 87 1.50 -9.94 8.94
CA VAL A 87 0.88 -8.69 9.43
C VAL A 87 0.09 -8.02 8.30
N VAL A 88 -1.06 -7.46 8.66
CA VAL A 88 -1.87 -6.61 7.78
C VAL A 88 -1.86 -5.18 8.31
N ILE A 89 -1.61 -4.21 7.42
CA ILE A 89 -1.68 -2.77 7.69
C ILE A 89 -2.80 -2.20 6.82
N THR A 90 -3.67 -1.35 7.38
CA THR A 90 -4.82 -0.75 6.69
C THR A 90 -4.86 0.75 6.89
#